data_AF-A0AAV0QWU9-F1
#
_entry.id   AF-A0AAV0QWU9-F1
#
_cell.length_a   1.000
_cell.length_b   1.000
_cell.length_c   1.000
_cell.angle_alpha   90.00
_cell.angle_beta   90.00
_cell.angle_gamma   90.00
#
_symmetry.space_group_name_H-M   'P 1'
#
loop_
_entity.id
_entity.type
_entity.pdbx_description
1 polymer ?
#
loop_
_entity_poly.entity_id
_entity_poly.type
_entity_poly.pdbx_seq_one_letter_code
_entity_poly.pdbx_strand_id
1 'polypeptide(L)'
;MQRKPTKSMLDLKFKNGVLKIPPLRIHDSTDALFRNLVAFEQCFHGCPQYITSYVLLMDRLVYTMDDVELLEQSMILENYLGSRAEAADLFDSICKQIGIQDFYFPVLCDELNEFYCRRWTSCWVDLRRNYFTSKWTLASVFAAFLLLTMALLQTLYTVLSYYSYRK
;
A
#
# COMPACT_ATOMS: atom_id res chain seq x y z
N MET A 1 2.73 15.85 -17.98
CA MET A 1 3.89 15.31 -17.24
C MET A 1 4.74 14.51 -18.23
N GLN A 2 5.91 15.00 -18.66
CA GLN A 2 6.75 14.25 -19.62
C GLN A 2 7.60 13.21 -18.87
N ARG A 3 7.47 11.94 -19.26
CA ARG A 3 8.16 10.77 -18.65
C ARG A 3 9.57 10.68 -19.23
N LYS A 4 10.61 10.72 -18.38
CA LYS A 4 11.97 10.33 -18.80
C LYS A 4 12.00 8.81 -18.98
N PRO A 5 12.67 8.27 -20.00
CA PRO A 5 12.81 6.82 -20.17
C PRO A 5 13.56 6.23 -18.97
N THR A 6 12.94 5.28 -18.28
CA THR A 6 13.57 4.48 -17.22
C THR A 6 14.49 3.45 -17.85
N LYS A 7 15.75 3.38 -17.39
CA LYS A 7 16.78 2.49 -17.96
C LYS A 7 16.62 1.02 -17.54
N SER A 8 15.91 0.77 -16.45
CA SER A 8 15.69 -0.58 -15.88
C SER A 8 14.40 -0.59 -15.05
N MET A 9 13.78 -1.77 -14.97
CA MET A 9 12.63 -2.04 -14.09
C MET A 9 13.00 -1.96 -12.60
N LEU A 10 14.29 -2.11 -12.29
CA LEU A 10 14.84 -2.02 -10.93
C LEU A 10 15.11 -0.57 -10.48
N ASP A 11 14.86 0.44 -11.33
CA ASP A 11 15.13 1.86 -11.03
C ASP A 11 14.05 2.48 -10.13
N LEU A 12 13.82 1.88 -8.96
CA LEU A 12 12.92 2.40 -7.93
C LEU A 12 13.59 3.55 -7.17
N LYS A 13 12.83 4.63 -6.95
CA LYS A 13 13.35 5.84 -6.30
C LYS A 13 12.35 6.36 -5.29
N PHE A 14 12.79 6.61 -4.06
CA PHE A 14 12.00 7.34 -3.09
C PHE A 14 12.49 8.78 -2.99
N LYS A 15 11.58 9.75 -3.15
CA LYS A 15 11.93 11.17 -3.00
C LYS A 15 10.72 11.98 -2.53
N ASN A 16 10.92 12.79 -1.51
CA ASN A 16 9.91 13.70 -0.94
C ASN A 16 8.60 12.98 -0.57
N GLY A 17 8.67 11.77 -0.01
CA GLY A 17 7.49 11.01 0.37
C GLY A 17 6.76 10.33 -0.79
N VAL A 18 7.36 10.30 -1.98
CA VAL A 18 6.79 9.63 -3.15
C VAL A 18 7.73 8.51 -3.61
N LEU A 19 7.22 7.28 -3.61
CA LEU A 19 7.87 6.14 -4.22
C LEU A 19 7.59 6.13 -5.72
N LYS A 20 8.65 6.22 -6.53
CA LYS A 20 8.58 6.16 -7.99
C LYS A 20 8.99 4.76 -8.42
N ILE A 21 8.06 4.10 -9.08
CA ILE A 21 8.22 2.75 -9.60
C ILE A 21 8.15 2.83 -11.13
N PRO A 22 9.11 2.22 -11.85
CA PRO A 22 8.99 2.07 -13.30
C PRO A 22 7.72 1.30 -13.68
N PRO A 23 7.02 1.68 -14.77
CA PRO A 23 5.85 0.95 -15.21
C PRO A 23 6.18 -0.50 -15.56
N LEU A 24 5.31 -1.42 -15.13
CA LEU A 24 5.38 -2.86 -15.35
C LEU A 24 4.15 -3.31 -16.15
N ARG A 25 4.37 -4.13 -17.17
CA ARG A 25 3.30 -4.83 -17.88
C ARG A 25 3.29 -6.29 -17.45
N ILE A 26 2.14 -6.79 -17.05
CA ILE A 26 1.96 -8.19 -16.67
C ILE A 26 1.03 -8.89 -17.65
N HIS A 27 1.42 -10.09 -18.09
CA HIS A 27 0.73 -10.95 -19.04
C HIS A 27 0.84 -12.41 -18.57
N ASP A 28 0.18 -13.34 -19.27
CA ASP A 28 0.20 -14.77 -18.91
C ASP A 28 1.62 -15.38 -18.82
N SER A 29 2.59 -14.86 -19.59
CA SER A 29 3.99 -15.31 -19.57
C SER A 29 4.82 -14.73 -18.42
N THR A 30 4.30 -13.73 -17.71
CA THR A 30 5.03 -13.01 -16.66
C THR A 30 5.35 -13.91 -15.47
N ASP A 31 4.44 -14.80 -15.07
CA ASP A 31 4.68 -15.78 -14.00
C ASP A 31 5.88 -16.67 -14.33
N ALA A 32 5.83 -17.33 -15.49
CA ALA A 32 6.90 -18.23 -15.93
C ALA A 32 8.25 -17.50 -16.07
N LEU A 33 8.24 -16.26 -16.57
CA LEU A 33 9.44 -15.44 -16.71
C LEU A 33 10.07 -15.15 -15.34
N PHE A 34 9.30 -14.65 -14.37
CA PHE A 34 9.85 -14.34 -13.05
C PHE A 34 10.30 -15.58 -12.31
N ARG A 35 9.55 -16.68 -12.37
CA ARG A 35 9.96 -17.96 -11.75
C ARG A 35 11.29 -18.46 -12.29
N ASN A 36 11.47 -18.41 -13.62
CA ASN A 36 12.72 -18.85 -14.24
C ASN A 36 13.90 -17.94 -13.86
N LEU A 37 13.68 -16.62 -13.77
CA LEU A 37 14.72 -15.68 -13.35
C LEU A 37 15.09 -15.86 -11.86
N VAL A 38 14.10 -16.03 -10.99
CA VAL A 38 14.32 -16.32 -9.56
C VAL A 38 15.06 -17.64 -9.38
N ALA A 39 14.65 -18.69 -10.09
CA ALA A 39 15.34 -19.98 -10.06
C ALA A 39 16.79 -19.86 -10.54
N PHE A 40 17.03 -19.07 -11.60
CA PHE A 40 18.39 -18.78 -12.07
C PHE A 40 19.25 -18.11 -11.00
N GLU A 41 18.72 -17.07 -10.33
CA GLU A 41 19.42 -16.38 -9.23
C GLU A 41 19.71 -17.33 -8.05
N GLN A 42 18.81 -18.25 -7.73
CA GLN A 42 18.97 -19.19 -6.62
C GLN A 42 19.93 -20.35 -6.92
N CYS A 43 20.01 -20.81 -8.18
CA CYS A 43 20.89 -21.91 -8.55
C CYS A 43 22.36 -21.50 -8.68
N PHE A 44 22.64 -20.22 -8.94
CA PHE A 44 24.01 -19.73 -9.13
C PHE A 44 24.56 -19.05 -7.88
N HIS A 45 25.52 -19.71 -7.22
CA HIS A 45 26.23 -19.15 -6.08
C HIS A 45 26.93 -17.82 -6.45
N GLY A 46 26.70 -16.78 -5.65
CA GLY A 46 27.25 -15.44 -5.88
C GLY A 46 26.50 -14.62 -6.93
N CYS A 47 25.39 -15.13 -7.49
CA CYS A 47 24.51 -14.32 -8.32
C CYS A 47 23.74 -13.32 -7.45
N PRO A 48 23.77 -12.00 -7.76
CA PRO A 48 22.96 -11.02 -7.04
C PRO A 48 21.47 -11.31 -7.19
N GLN A 49 20.72 -11.20 -6.09
CA GLN A 49 19.29 -11.53 -6.05
C GLN A 49 18.39 -10.35 -6.41
N TYR A 50 18.66 -9.71 -7.55
CA TYR A 50 17.98 -8.48 -7.97
C TYR A 50 16.50 -8.70 -8.31
N ILE A 51 16.21 -9.73 -9.09
CA ILE A 51 14.85 -10.09 -9.51
C ILE A 51 14.08 -10.65 -8.33
N THR A 52 14.71 -11.51 -7.52
CA THR A 52 14.12 -12.04 -6.30
C THR A 52 13.71 -10.91 -5.35
N SER A 53 14.60 -9.94 -5.12
CA SER A 53 14.32 -8.75 -4.30
C SER A 53 13.19 -7.90 -4.87
N TYR A 54 13.15 -7.75 -6.20
CA TYR A 54 12.10 -7.00 -6.88
C TYR A 54 10.73 -7.66 -6.73
N VAL A 55 10.65 -8.98 -6.94
CA VAL A 55 9.39 -9.73 -6.86
C VAL A 55 8.87 -9.72 -5.42
N LEU A 56 9.74 -9.87 -4.42
CA LEU A 56 9.36 -9.72 -3.01
C LEU A 56 8.87 -8.31 -2.67
N LEU A 57 9.47 -7.27 -3.25
CA LEU A 57 8.99 -5.91 -3.05
C LEU A 57 7.62 -5.69 -3.71
N MET A 58 7.40 -6.23 -4.90
CA MET A 58 6.11 -6.17 -5.59
C MET A 58 5.03 -6.95 -4.86
N ASP A 59 5.33 -8.12 -4.29
CA ASP A 59 4.42 -8.87 -3.42
C ASP A 59 3.90 -8.03 -2.26
N ARG A 60 4.76 -7.21 -1.63
CA ARG A 60 4.35 -6.27 -0.57
C ARG A 60 3.52 -5.10 -1.07
N LEU A 61 3.68 -4.71 -2.33
CA LEU A 61 2.98 -3.58 -2.94
C LEU A 61 1.65 -3.98 -3.57
N VAL A 62 1.49 -5.24 -3.99
CA VAL A 62 0.35 -5.77 -4.75
C VAL A 62 -0.30 -6.90 -3.96
N TYR A 63 -0.80 -6.60 -2.76
CA TYR A 63 -1.36 -7.61 -1.87
C TYR A 63 -2.86 -7.86 -2.10
N THR A 64 -3.58 -6.83 -2.52
CA THR A 64 -5.03 -6.87 -2.72
C THR A 64 -5.44 -6.39 -4.11
N MET A 65 -6.70 -6.64 -4.49
CA MET A 65 -7.26 -6.09 -5.73
C MET A 65 -7.28 -4.56 -5.74
N ASP A 66 -7.43 -3.94 -4.57
CA ASP A 66 -7.43 -2.48 -4.42
C ASP A 66 -6.02 -1.90 -4.69
N ASP A 67 -4.97 -2.63 -4.30
CA ASP A 67 -3.59 -2.25 -4.60
C ASP A 67 -3.31 -2.33 -6.10
N VAL A 68 -3.78 -3.40 -6.76
CA VAL A 68 -3.71 -3.54 -8.23
C VAL A 68 -4.39 -2.36 -8.90
N GLU A 69 -5.61 -2.02 -8.48
CA GLU A 69 -6.36 -0.89 -9.02
C GLU A 69 -5.62 0.45 -8.81
N LEU A 70 -5.06 0.68 -7.63
CA LEU A 70 -4.30 1.90 -7.35
C LEU A 70 -3.07 2.03 -8.27
N LEU A 71 -2.37 0.93 -8.52
CA LEU A 71 -1.19 0.91 -9.39
C LEU A 71 -1.54 1.05 -10.88
N GLU A 72 -2.69 0.51 -11.31
CA GLU A 72 -3.27 0.75 -12.64
C GLU A 72 -3.60 2.24 -12.84
N GLN A 73 -4.32 2.84 -11.89
CA GLN A 73 -4.66 4.27 -11.92
C GLN A 73 -3.41 5.17 -11.92
N SER A 74 -2.35 4.72 -11.25
CA SER A 74 -1.06 5.40 -11.19
C SER A 74 -0.18 5.16 -12.43
N MET A 75 -0.65 4.39 -13.42
CA MET A 75 0.10 3.98 -14.62
C MET A 75 1.44 3.30 -14.28
N ILE A 76 1.48 2.60 -13.14
CA ILE A 76 2.61 1.80 -12.67
C ILE A 76 2.43 0.34 -13.10
N LEU A 77 1.19 -0.16 -13.11
CA LEU A 77 0.88 -1.53 -13.51
C LEU A 77 -0.08 -1.51 -14.70
N GLU A 78 0.29 -2.18 -15.78
CA GLU A 78 -0.62 -2.47 -16.89
C GLU A 78 -0.97 -3.96 -16.81
N ASN A 79 -2.18 -4.27 -16.34
CA ASN A 79 -2.65 -5.63 -16.17
C ASN A 79 -3.30 -6.15 -17.46
N TYR A 80 -2.74 -7.22 -18.01
CA TYR A 80 -3.31 -7.95 -19.13
C TYR A 80 -3.69 -9.39 -18.75
N LEU A 81 -3.81 -9.67 -17.45
CA LEU A 81 -4.40 -10.91 -16.94
C LEU A 81 -5.94 -10.81 -16.99
N GLY A 82 -6.62 -11.95 -16.82
CA GLY A 82 -8.08 -12.03 -16.91
C GLY A 82 -8.81 -11.26 -15.82
N SER A 83 -8.15 -11.01 -14.68
CA SER A 83 -8.73 -10.29 -13.55
C SER A 83 -7.68 -9.58 -12.68
N ARG A 84 -8.13 -8.64 -11.84
CA ARG A 84 -7.27 -8.03 -10.80
C ARG A 84 -6.91 -9.00 -9.69
N ALA A 85 -7.77 -9.98 -9.42
CA ALA A 85 -7.48 -11.04 -8.45
C ALA A 85 -6.27 -11.87 -8.91
N GLU A 86 -6.23 -12.28 -10.18
CA GLU A 86 -5.07 -12.96 -10.77
C GLU A 86 -3.79 -12.11 -10.68
N ALA A 87 -3.89 -10.80 -10.88
CA ALA A 87 -2.76 -9.90 -10.75
C ALA A 87 -2.24 -9.76 -9.30
N ALA A 88 -3.14 -9.74 -8.31
CA ALA A 88 -2.76 -9.74 -6.90
C ALA A 88 -2.11 -11.07 -6.50
N ASP A 89 -2.65 -12.19 -6.98
CA ASP A 89 -2.13 -13.52 -6.67
C ASP A 89 -0.79 -13.82 -7.37
N LEU A 90 -0.47 -13.11 -8.46
CA LEU A 90 0.74 -13.34 -9.26
C LEU A 90 2.00 -13.31 -8.40
N PHE A 91 2.27 -12.20 -7.72
CA PHE A 91 3.52 -12.02 -6.97
C PHE A 91 3.58 -12.88 -5.70
N ASP A 92 2.46 -13.05 -4.98
CA ASP A 92 2.36 -13.98 -3.84
C ASP A 92 2.72 -15.40 -4.27
N SER A 93 2.17 -15.84 -5.41
CA SER A 93 2.43 -17.18 -5.93
C SER A 93 3.90 -17.40 -6.31
N ILE A 94 4.58 -16.38 -6.81
CA ILE A 94 6.00 -16.46 -7.15
C ILE A 94 6.84 -16.47 -5.88
N CYS A 95 6.46 -15.69 -4.86
CA CYS A 95 7.18 -15.58 -3.59
C CYS A 95 7.12 -16.84 -2.72
N LYS A 96 6.19 -17.77 -3.00
CA LYS A 96 6.14 -19.07 -2.34
C LYS A 96 7.45 -19.82 -2.56
N GLN A 97 8.08 -20.22 -1.45
CA GLN A 97 9.32 -21.01 -1.41
C GLN A 97 10.58 -20.26 -1.90
N ILE A 98 10.56 -18.92 -1.97
CA ILE A 98 11.75 -18.13 -2.26
C ILE A 98 12.66 -18.03 -1.02
N GLY A 99 13.93 -18.39 -1.17
CA GLY A 99 14.99 -18.06 -0.22
C GLY A 99 15.71 -16.77 -0.61
N ILE A 100 15.89 -15.84 0.34
CA ILE A 100 16.67 -14.62 0.15
C ILE A 100 17.88 -14.61 1.08
N GLN A 101 19.04 -14.31 0.52
CA GLN A 101 20.32 -14.14 1.22
C GLN A 101 20.67 -12.66 1.28
N ASP A 102 20.62 -11.97 0.14
CA ASP A 102 20.98 -10.56 0.01
C ASP A 102 19.87 -9.78 -0.69
N PHE A 103 19.15 -8.95 0.07
CA PHE A 103 18.12 -8.08 -0.48
C PHE A 103 18.72 -6.84 -1.16
N TYR A 104 18.20 -6.49 -2.33
CA TYR A 104 18.76 -5.41 -3.16
C TYR A 104 18.26 -4.00 -2.81
N PHE A 105 17.08 -3.88 -2.17
CA PHE A 105 16.48 -2.58 -1.84
C PHE A 105 16.47 -2.21 -0.35
N PRO A 106 17.45 -2.57 0.49
CA PRO A 106 17.38 -2.32 1.93
C PRO A 106 17.35 -0.83 2.22
N VAL A 107 18.21 -0.05 1.56
CA VAL A 107 18.26 1.41 1.69
C VAL A 107 16.93 2.07 1.31
N LEU A 108 16.30 1.61 0.22
CA LEU A 108 15.00 2.14 -0.21
C LEU A 108 13.92 1.86 0.84
N CYS A 109 13.88 0.64 1.39
CA CYS A 109 12.96 0.26 2.44
C CYS A 109 13.22 1.04 3.74
N ASP A 110 14.48 1.26 4.10
CA ASP A 110 14.86 2.05 5.27
C ASP A 110 14.43 3.51 5.12
N GLU A 111 14.65 4.13 3.95
CA GLU A 111 14.21 5.50 3.68
C GLU A 111 12.68 5.64 3.73
N LEU A 112 11.96 4.66 3.16
CA LEU A 112 10.49 4.59 3.24
C LEU A 112 10.04 4.49 4.70
N ASN A 113 10.61 3.54 5.43
CA ASN A 113 10.24 3.28 6.81
C ASN A 113 10.55 4.48 7.71
N GLU A 114 11.72 5.10 7.56
CA GLU A 114 12.10 6.29 8.31
C GLU A 114 11.10 7.43 8.04
N PHE A 115 10.77 7.70 6.78
CA PHE A 115 9.85 8.79 6.42
C PHE A 115 8.45 8.56 7.00
N TYR A 116 7.89 7.36 6.81
CA TYR A 116 6.53 7.06 7.26
C TYR A 116 6.44 6.85 8.77
N CYS A 117 7.39 6.17 9.40
CA CYS A 117 7.45 6.05 10.86
C CYS A 117 7.62 7.43 11.49
N ARG A 118 8.56 8.27 11.02
CA ARG A 118 8.73 9.62 11.59
C ARG A 118 7.48 10.47 11.47
N ARG A 119 6.78 10.41 10.33
CA ARG A 119 5.50 11.13 10.13
C ARG A 119 4.43 10.60 11.08
N TRP A 120 4.28 9.28 11.16
CA TRP A 120 3.33 8.62 12.05
C TRP A 120 3.60 8.98 13.51
N THR A 121 4.84 8.82 13.97
CA THR A 121 5.26 9.18 15.32
C THR A 121 5.03 10.66 15.61
N SER A 122 5.33 11.57 14.67
CA SER A 122 5.08 13.00 14.86
C SER A 122 3.59 13.30 14.98
N CYS A 123 2.75 12.75 14.10
CA CYS A 123 1.30 12.89 14.17
C CYS A 123 0.74 12.35 15.50
N TRP A 124 1.24 11.20 15.95
CA TRP A 124 0.84 10.59 17.21
C TRP A 124 1.25 11.44 18.42
N VAL A 125 2.45 12.03 18.39
CA VAL A 125 2.92 12.97 19.42
C VAL A 125 2.06 14.22 19.45
N ASP A 126 1.74 14.80 18.30
CA ASP A 126 0.89 15.99 18.20
C ASP A 126 -0.53 15.70 18.69
N LEU A 127 -1.11 14.56 18.29
CA LEU A 127 -2.42 14.11 18.76
C LEU A 127 -2.43 13.95 20.28
N ARG A 128 -1.45 13.24 20.84
CA ARG A 128 -1.33 13.04 22.28
C ARG A 128 -1.19 14.36 23.04
N ARG A 129 -0.36 15.27 22.53
CA ARG A 129 -0.12 16.56 23.17
C ARG A 129 -1.39 17.43 23.18
N ASN A 130 -2.05 17.57 22.04
CA ASN A 130 -3.17 18.50 21.88
C ASN A 130 -4.48 17.97 22.48
N TYR A 131 -4.74 16.67 22.34
CA TYR A 131 -6.00 16.07 22.77
C TYR A 131 -5.93 15.42 24.16
N PHE A 132 -4.87 14.66 24.45
CA PHE A 132 -4.80 13.86 25.69
C PHE A 132 -4.14 14.56 26.87
N THR A 133 -3.44 15.67 26.65
CA THR A 133 -2.74 16.39 27.73
C THR A 133 -3.56 17.58 28.26
N SER A 134 -4.42 18.15 27.43
CA SER A 134 -5.31 19.26 27.82
C SER A 134 -6.65 18.73 28.35
N LYS A 135 -6.88 18.86 29.66
CA LYS A 135 -8.12 18.45 30.32
C LYS A 135 -9.37 19.09 29.69
N TRP A 136 -9.24 20.34 29.21
CA TRP A 136 -10.33 21.08 28.58
C TRP A 136 -10.66 20.56 27.17
N THR A 137 -9.63 20.21 26.39
CA THR A 137 -9.84 19.64 25.05
C THR A 137 -10.55 18.29 25.16
N LEU A 138 -10.13 17.44 26.10
CA LEU A 138 -10.78 16.16 26.36
C LEU A 138 -12.27 16.32 26.75
N ALA A 139 -12.57 17.27 27.65
CA ALA A 139 -13.95 17.58 28.04
C ALA A 139 -14.79 18.06 26.84
N SER A 140 -14.22 18.88 25.96
CA SER A 140 -14.92 19.38 24.77
C SER A 140 -15.22 18.27 23.75
N VAL A 141 -14.28 17.34 23.53
CA VAL A 141 -14.47 16.19 22.64
C VAL A 141 -15.56 15.27 23.19
N PHE A 142 -15.57 15.03 24.51
CA PHE A 142 -16.59 14.22 25.15
C PHE A 142 -17.99 14.86 25.04
N ALA A 143 -18.08 16.17 25.28
CA ALA A 143 -19.33 16.93 25.09
C ALA A 143 -19.82 16.87 23.63
N ALA A 144 -18.92 17.06 22.65
CA ALA A 144 -19.26 16.97 21.24
C ALA A 144 -19.77 15.57 20.84
N PHE A 145 -19.16 14.51 21.38
CA PHE A 145 -19.61 13.13 21.17
C PHE A 145 -21.02 12.89 21.73
N LEU A 146 -21.31 13.37 22.94
CA LEU A 146 -22.65 13.28 23.54
C LEU A 146 -23.71 14.04 22.71
N LEU A 147 -23.38 15.25 22.25
CA LEU A 147 -24.28 16.03 21.41
C LEU A 147 -24.55 15.35 20.06
N LEU A 148 -23.52 14.75 19.45
CA LEU A 148 -23.63 14.06 18.17
C LEU A 148 -24.49 12.79 18.27
N THR A 149 -24.32 12.00 19.34
CA THR A 149 -25.16 10.81 19.57
C THR A 149 -26.61 11.18 19.83
N MET A 150 -26.86 12.25 20.60
CA MET A 150 -28.20 12.78 20.81
C MET A 150 -28.84 13.26 19.50
N ALA A 151 -28.10 14.00 18.67
CA ALA A 151 -28.60 14.47 17.37
C ALA A 151 -28.96 13.31 16.43
N LEU A 152 -28.14 12.25 16.38
CA LEU A 152 -28.46 11.05 15.58
C LEU A 152 -29.75 10.38 16.04
N LEU A 153 -29.93 10.21 17.36
CA LEU A 153 -31.16 9.67 17.93
C LEU A 153 -32.37 10.53 17.56
N GLN A 154 -32.27 11.84 17.74
CA GLN A 154 -33.35 12.77 17.38
C GLN A 154 -33.70 12.67 15.89
N THR A 155 -32.71 12.60 15.03
CA THR A 155 -32.91 12.50 13.57
C THR A 155 -33.58 11.17 13.21
N LEU A 156 -33.16 10.05 13.81
CA LEU A 156 -33.78 8.74 13.63
C LEU A 156 -35.25 8.72 14.08
N TYR A 157 -35.55 9.24 15.28
CA TYR A 157 -36.93 9.33 15.78
C TYR A 157 -37.79 10.22 14.87
N THR A 158 -37.24 11.34 14.40
CA THR A 158 -37.96 12.25 13.49
C THR A 158 -38.29 11.55 12.18
N VAL A 159 -37.32 10.86 11.56
CA VAL A 159 -37.54 10.11 10.32
C VAL A 159 -38.53 8.96 10.51
N LEU A 160 -38.41 8.18 11.58
CA LEU A 160 -39.36 7.09 11.87
C LEU A 160 -40.78 7.60 12.11
N SER A 161 -40.93 8.71 12.85
CA SER A 161 -42.23 9.34 13.07
C SER A 161 -42.86 9.86 11.77
N TYR A 162 -42.04 10.42 10.88
CA TYR A 162 -42.47 10.88 9.56
C TYR A 162 -43.00 9.74 8.69
N TYR A 163 -42.32 8.59 8.68
CA TYR A 163 -42.78 7.40 7.95
C TYR A 163 -43.98 6.73 8.61
N SER A 164 -44.08 6.73 9.95
CA SER A 164 -45.23 6.19 10.67
C SER A 164 -46.50 7.02 10.50
N TYR A 165 -46.38 8.34 10.29
CA TYR A 165 -47.51 9.25 10.07
C TYR A 165 -48.03 9.22 8.63
N ARG A 166 -47.21 8.76 7.67
CA ARG A 166 -47.54 8.71 6.25
C ARG A 166 -48.19 7.39 5.81
N LYS A 167 -48.52 6.50 6.74
CA LYS A 167 -49.15 5.19 6.54
C LYS A 167 -50.57 5.23 7.07
#